data_AF-A0A843RKI6-F1
#
_entry.id   AF-A0A843RKI6-F1
#
_cell.length_a   1.000
_cell.length_b   1.000
_cell.length_c   1.000
_cell.angle_alpha   90.00
_cell.angle_beta   90.00
_cell.angle_gamma   90.00
#
_symmetry.space_group_name_H-M   'P 1'
#
loop_
_entity.id
_entity.type
_entity.pdbx_description
1 polymer ?
#
loop_
_entity_poly.entity_id
_entity_poly.type
_entity_poly.pdbx_seq_one_letter_code
_entity_poly.pdbx_strand_id
1 'polypeptide(L)'
;FSTTFMNAKGFKVEFLVPNRGSEDHMGKPTPMPTLGGVAAQPLRFLDFLIKNPVRSVLLHGGGVAVTVAAPERYALHKMIVSTRRRDEAKATKDLGQAAFLIEAMTPLHAAELVDVWVEAWDRGAKWRTCLLRAKSRLPVEIRQRIDSAIVSCCADFDRTPTSLGVAPLDPASPADLAS
;
A
#
# COMPACT_ATOMS: atom_id res chain seq x y z
N PHE A 1 -22.63 -16.97 9.66
CA PHE A 1 -22.72 -16.14 8.44
C PHE A 1 -21.57 -16.49 7.52
N SER A 2 -21.81 -16.67 6.22
CA SER A 2 -20.71 -16.81 5.24
C SER A 2 -20.24 -15.44 4.77
N THR A 3 -18.93 -15.29 4.61
CA THR A 3 -18.29 -14.10 4.01
C THR A 3 -17.86 -14.33 2.55
N THR A 4 -18.01 -15.57 2.07
CA THR A 4 -17.54 -16.04 0.78
C THR A 4 -18.63 -16.87 0.10
N PHE A 5 -18.83 -16.64 -1.19
CA PHE A 5 -19.77 -17.39 -2.02
C PHE A 5 -19.04 -17.84 -3.29
N MET A 6 -19.35 -19.05 -3.77
CA MET A 6 -18.75 -19.60 -4.98
C MET A 6 -19.85 -20.17 -5.89
N ASN A 7 -19.80 -19.88 -7.18
CA ASN A 7 -20.73 -20.49 -8.13
C ASN A 7 -20.23 -21.88 -8.61
N ALA A 8 -21.08 -22.61 -9.33
CA ALA A 8 -20.75 -23.94 -9.86
C ALA A 8 -19.55 -23.95 -10.84
N LYS A 9 -19.19 -22.78 -11.40
CA LYS A 9 -18.04 -22.60 -12.30
C LYS A 9 -16.76 -22.18 -11.55
N GLY A 10 -16.79 -22.11 -10.21
CA GLY A 10 -15.64 -21.75 -9.37
C GLY A 10 -15.40 -20.25 -9.18
N PHE A 11 -16.28 -19.37 -9.67
CA PHE A 11 -16.17 -17.94 -9.41
C PHE A 11 -16.48 -17.65 -7.95
N LYS A 12 -15.51 -17.03 -7.26
CA LYS A 12 -15.56 -16.72 -5.84
C LYS A 12 -15.82 -15.23 -5.62
N VAL A 13 -16.80 -14.90 -4.79
CA VAL A 13 -17.10 -13.55 -4.31
C VAL A 13 -16.86 -13.50 -2.81
N GLU A 14 -16.06 -12.54 -2.37
CA GLU A 14 -15.76 -12.30 -0.96
C GLU A 14 -16.27 -10.91 -0.55
N PHE A 15 -16.98 -10.83 0.56
CA PHE A 15 -17.48 -9.58 1.12
C PHE A 15 -16.48 -9.05 2.15
N LEU A 16 -15.99 -7.84 1.95
CA LEU A 16 -14.97 -7.21 2.80
C LEU A 16 -15.48 -5.88 3.35
N VAL A 17 -15.10 -5.58 4.60
CA VAL A 17 -15.32 -4.26 5.22
C VAL A 17 -14.03 -3.72 5.81
N PRO A 18 -13.81 -2.40 5.82
CA PRO A 18 -12.62 -1.84 6.43
C PRO A 18 -12.57 -2.10 7.94
N ASN A 19 -11.44 -2.61 8.42
CA ASN A 19 -11.21 -2.73 9.86
C ASN A 19 -10.43 -1.51 10.39
N ARG A 20 -11.15 -0.60 11.06
CA ARG A 20 -10.59 0.56 11.76
C ARG A 20 -10.29 0.31 13.26
N GLY A 21 -10.64 -0.87 13.78
CA GLY A 21 -10.61 -1.18 15.21
C GLY A 21 -9.36 -1.91 15.72
N SER A 22 -9.37 -2.24 17.01
CA SER A 22 -8.35 -3.03 17.72
C SER A 22 -8.25 -4.46 17.17
N GLU A 23 -7.25 -5.22 17.61
CA GLU A 23 -7.12 -6.67 17.31
C GLU A 23 -8.39 -7.46 17.66
N ASP A 24 -9.25 -6.96 18.54
CA ASP A 24 -10.45 -7.65 19.06
C ASP A 24 -11.57 -7.85 18.01
N HIS A 25 -11.52 -7.09 16.92
CA HIS A 25 -12.43 -7.23 15.77
C HIS A 25 -11.86 -8.10 14.65
N MET A 26 -10.63 -8.63 14.80
CA MET A 26 -10.07 -9.59 13.85
C MET A 26 -10.87 -10.91 13.89
N GLY A 27 -11.30 -11.38 12.72
CA GLY A 27 -11.93 -12.69 12.58
C GLY A 27 -13.40 -12.77 12.97
N LYS A 28 -14.04 -11.67 13.40
CA LYS A 28 -15.48 -11.59 13.62
C LYS A 28 -16.15 -10.97 12.39
N PRO A 29 -16.93 -11.73 11.60
CA PRO A 29 -17.65 -11.18 10.46
C PRO A 29 -18.63 -10.08 10.89
N THR A 30 -18.66 -8.97 10.16
CA THR A 30 -19.63 -7.89 10.36
C THR A 30 -20.93 -8.24 9.63
N PRO A 31 -22.07 -8.35 10.32
CA PRO A 31 -23.35 -8.63 9.67
C PRO A 31 -23.70 -7.53 8.66
N MET A 32 -24.24 -7.91 7.50
CA MET A 32 -24.75 -7.01 6.46
C MET A 32 -26.23 -7.32 6.20
N PRO A 33 -27.16 -6.89 7.08
CA PRO A 33 -28.57 -7.26 6.98
C PRO A 33 -29.23 -6.88 5.64
N THR A 34 -28.80 -5.76 5.06
CA THR A 34 -29.28 -5.24 3.77
C THR A 34 -28.83 -6.07 2.56
N LEU A 35 -27.84 -6.95 2.72
CA LEU A 35 -27.34 -7.86 1.68
C LEU A 35 -27.88 -9.29 1.87
N GLY A 36 -29.09 -9.45 2.39
CA GLY A 36 -29.73 -10.76 2.53
C GLY A 36 -29.09 -11.65 3.61
N GLY A 37 -28.56 -11.06 4.69
CA GLY A 37 -27.97 -11.80 5.80
C GLY A 37 -26.54 -12.30 5.56
N VAL A 38 -25.85 -11.78 4.55
CA VAL A 38 -24.41 -11.97 4.36
C VAL A 38 -23.63 -11.31 5.50
N ALA A 39 -22.43 -11.80 5.81
CA ALA A 39 -21.49 -11.04 6.63
C ALA A 39 -20.26 -10.67 5.81
N ALA A 40 -19.61 -9.56 6.17
CA ALA A 40 -18.39 -9.11 5.56
C ALA A 40 -17.20 -9.38 6.48
N GLN A 41 -16.08 -9.81 5.90
CA GLN A 41 -14.84 -10.00 6.62
C GLN A 41 -14.15 -8.65 6.85
N PRO A 42 -13.86 -8.26 8.10
CA PRO A 42 -13.04 -7.09 8.37
C PRO A 42 -11.62 -7.30 7.84
N LEU A 43 -11.16 -6.39 6.99
CA LEU A 43 -9.81 -6.41 6.43
C LEU A 43 -9.04 -5.16 6.84
N ARG A 44 -7.85 -5.37 7.41
CA ARG A 44 -6.96 -4.29 7.82
C ARG A 44 -6.45 -3.53 6.60
N PHE A 45 -6.29 -2.22 6.76
CA PHE A 45 -5.76 -1.32 5.73
C PHE A 45 -6.62 -1.19 4.47
N LEU A 46 -7.80 -1.83 4.44
CA LEU A 46 -8.71 -1.71 3.32
C LEU A 46 -9.21 -0.28 3.17
N ASP A 47 -9.44 0.45 4.26
CA ASP A 47 -9.84 1.87 4.24
C ASP A 47 -8.80 2.76 3.56
N PHE A 48 -7.51 2.45 3.74
CA PHE A 48 -6.41 3.15 3.09
C PHE A 48 -6.31 2.79 1.60
N LEU A 49 -6.49 1.49 1.28
CA LEU A 49 -6.39 0.97 -0.07
C LEU A 49 -7.50 1.48 -1.00
N ILE A 50 -8.73 1.57 -0.50
CA ILE A 50 -9.90 1.96 -1.32
C ILE A 50 -10.16 3.47 -1.34
N LYS A 51 -9.33 4.28 -0.67
CA LYS A 51 -9.45 5.74 -0.67
C LYS A 51 -8.99 6.29 -2.02
N ASN A 52 -9.77 7.20 -2.61
CA ASN A 52 -9.50 7.86 -3.89
C ASN A 52 -9.09 6.87 -5.01
N PRO A 53 -9.96 5.91 -5.36
CA PRO A 53 -9.62 4.93 -6.39
C PRO A 53 -9.63 5.58 -7.78
N VAL A 54 -8.89 4.98 -8.71
CA VAL A 54 -8.75 5.47 -10.08
C VAL A 54 -9.57 4.61 -11.05
N ARG A 55 -10.14 5.26 -12.08
CA ARG A 55 -10.80 4.55 -13.18
C ARG A 55 -9.75 4.01 -14.14
N SER A 56 -9.93 2.77 -14.56
CA SER A 56 -9.04 2.08 -15.51
C SER A 56 -9.85 1.18 -16.43
N VAL A 57 -9.18 0.52 -17.38
CA VAL A 57 -9.79 -0.39 -18.35
C VAL A 57 -8.99 -1.69 -18.39
N LEU A 58 -9.65 -2.82 -18.15
CA LEU A 58 -9.07 -4.13 -18.40
C LEU A 58 -9.15 -4.42 -19.90
N LEU A 59 -8.01 -4.79 -20.49
CA LEU A 59 -7.88 -5.10 -21.91
C LEU A 59 -8.40 -6.51 -22.21
N HIS A 60 -9.72 -6.68 -22.14
CA HIS A 60 -10.41 -7.93 -22.47
C HIS A 60 -11.59 -7.65 -23.39
N GLY A 61 -11.64 -8.31 -24.56
CA GLY A 61 -12.63 -8.02 -25.59
C GLY A 61 -12.58 -6.55 -26.02
N GLY A 62 -13.73 -5.86 -25.99
CA GLY A 62 -13.82 -4.42 -26.26
C GLY A 62 -13.32 -3.50 -25.13
N GLY A 63 -12.76 -4.06 -24.07
CA GLY A 63 -12.37 -3.32 -22.86
C GLY A 63 -13.46 -3.36 -21.79
N VAL A 64 -13.06 -3.55 -20.54
CA VAL A 64 -13.97 -3.56 -19.38
C VAL A 64 -13.57 -2.43 -18.44
N ALA A 65 -14.46 -1.45 -18.27
CA ALA A 65 -14.25 -0.35 -17.32
C ALA A 65 -14.21 -0.89 -15.90
N VAL A 66 -13.17 -0.54 -15.16
CA VAL A 66 -12.95 -0.96 -13.77
C VAL A 66 -12.53 0.22 -12.91
N THR A 67 -12.71 0.06 -11.60
CA THR A 67 -12.18 0.98 -10.60
C THR A 67 -11.18 0.22 -9.77
N VAL A 68 -9.95 0.73 -9.70
CA VAL A 68 -8.82 0.08 -9.00
C VAL A 68 -8.23 1.03 -7.96
N ALA A 69 -7.53 0.48 -6.98
CA ALA A 69 -6.76 1.32 -6.06
C ALA A 69 -5.71 2.12 -6.83
N ALA A 70 -5.48 3.36 -6.42
CA ALA A 70 -4.40 4.17 -6.97
C ALA A 70 -3.05 3.45 -6.75
N PRO A 71 -2.12 3.49 -7.74
CA PRO A 71 -0.92 2.65 -7.74
C PRO A 71 -0.04 2.89 -6.52
N GLU A 72 0.14 4.13 -6.09
CA GLU A 72 0.92 4.54 -4.93
C GLU A 72 0.31 4.01 -3.62
N ARG A 73 -1.02 4.03 -3.49
CA ARG A 73 -1.74 3.43 -2.35
C ARG A 73 -1.59 1.92 -2.35
N TYR A 74 -1.70 1.28 -3.51
CA TYR A 74 -1.51 -0.16 -3.63
C TYR A 74 -0.08 -0.57 -3.24
N ALA A 75 0.94 0.17 -3.69
CA ALA A 75 2.33 -0.08 -3.35
C ALA A 75 2.58 0.03 -1.83
N LEU A 76 2.19 1.13 -1.19
CA LEU A 76 2.35 1.32 0.26
C LEU A 76 1.53 0.32 1.07
N HIS A 77 0.32 -0.01 0.62
CA HIS A 77 -0.49 -1.06 1.21
C HIS A 77 0.25 -2.41 1.18
N LYS A 78 0.86 -2.77 0.04
CA LYS A 78 1.64 -4.02 -0.09
C LYS A 78 2.87 -4.02 0.79
N MET A 79 3.58 -2.91 0.89
CA MET A 79 4.67 -2.73 1.86
C MET A 79 4.20 -3.04 3.28
N ILE A 80 3.12 -2.42 3.74
CA ILE A 80 2.60 -2.62 5.10
C ILE A 80 2.14 -4.06 5.34
N VAL A 81 1.36 -4.64 4.42
CA VAL A 81 0.85 -6.01 4.54
C VAL A 81 1.98 -7.04 4.57
N SER A 82 3.05 -6.85 3.80
CA SER A 82 4.20 -7.76 3.78
C SER A 82 4.85 -7.96 5.16
N THR A 83 4.82 -6.94 6.02
CA THR A 83 5.39 -6.99 7.38
C THR A 83 4.58 -7.83 8.36
N ARG A 84 3.36 -8.21 7.96
CA ARG A 84 2.39 -8.95 8.77
C ARG A 84 2.12 -10.36 8.26
N ARG A 85 2.72 -10.74 7.13
CA ARG A 85 2.64 -12.12 6.62
C ARG A 85 3.47 -13.04 7.51
N ARG A 86 2.92 -14.21 7.84
CA ARG A 86 3.67 -15.32 8.45
C ARG A 86 4.42 -16.14 7.40
N ASP A 87 3.91 -16.13 6.17
CA ASP A 87 4.44 -16.85 5.00
C ASP A 87 5.40 -15.92 4.25
N GLU A 88 6.69 -16.23 4.32
CA GLU A 88 7.74 -15.39 3.76
C GLU A 88 7.68 -15.30 2.23
N ALA A 89 7.27 -16.37 1.54
CA ALA A 89 7.11 -16.35 0.09
C ALA A 89 6.02 -15.35 -0.33
N LYS A 90 4.92 -15.28 0.43
CA LYS A 90 3.88 -14.26 0.21
C LYS A 90 4.35 -12.86 0.56
N ALA A 91 5.16 -12.71 1.60
CA ALA A 91 5.74 -11.42 1.97
C ALA A 91 6.65 -10.87 0.86
N THR A 92 7.55 -11.72 0.34
CA THR A 92 8.44 -11.39 -0.78
C THR A 92 7.65 -11.06 -2.05
N LYS A 93 6.58 -11.80 -2.35
CA LYS A 93 5.69 -11.48 -3.47
C LYS A 93 5.02 -10.12 -3.30
N ASP A 94 4.50 -9.82 -2.10
CA ASP A 94 3.87 -8.53 -1.80
C ASP A 94 4.90 -7.38 -1.96
N LEU A 95 6.15 -7.55 -1.49
CA LEU A 95 7.24 -6.57 -1.68
C LEU A 95 7.65 -6.41 -3.15
N GLY A 96 7.71 -7.50 -3.92
CA GLY A 96 8.01 -7.43 -5.36
C GLY A 96 6.94 -6.64 -6.13
N GLN A 97 5.67 -6.78 -5.76
CA GLN A 97 4.58 -5.98 -6.33
C GLN A 97 4.71 -4.49 -5.98
N ALA A 98 5.08 -4.18 -4.73
CA ALA A 98 5.33 -2.79 -4.32
C ALA A 98 6.53 -2.19 -5.06
N ALA A 99 7.65 -2.93 -5.14
CA ALA A 99 8.87 -2.52 -5.83
C ALA A 99 8.60 -2.16 -7.30
N PHE A 100 7.91 -3.05 -8.02
CA PHE A 100 7.56 -2.83 -9.43
C PHE A 100 6.76 -1.55 -9.64
N LEU A 101 5.76 -1.30 -8.79
CA LEU A 101 4.93 -0.10 -8.89
C LEU A 101 5.74 1.16 -8.57
N ILE A 102 6.55 1.14 -7.51
CA ILE A 102 7.38 2.28 -7.09
C ILE A 102 8.39 2.63 -8.19
N GLU A 103 9.03 1.63 -8.78
CA GLU A 103 9.95 1.81 -9.91
C GLU A 103 9.25 2.48 -11.09
N ALA A 104 8.04 2.02 -11.44
CA ALA A 104 7.28 2.55 -12.57
C ALA A 104 6.75 3.97 -12.35
N MET A 105 6.30 4.31 -11.12
CA MET A 105 5.64 5.60 -10.86
C MET A 105 6.61 6.72 -10.48
N THR A 106 7.72 6.41 -9.80
CA THR A 106 8.65 7.44 -9.29
C THR A 106 9.19 8.43 -10.34
N PRO A 107 9.44 8.05 -11.62
CA PRO A 107 9.94 9.01 -12.61
C PRO A 107 8.94 10.10 -13.01
N LEU A 108 7.64 9.86 -12.84
CA LEU A 108 6.59 10.76 -13.31
C LEU A 108 5.75 11.32 -12.16
N HIS A 109 5.47 10.50 -11.15
CA HIS A 109 4.48 10.77 -10.12
C HIS A 109 5.08 10.65 -8.70
N ALA A 110 6.33 11.12 -8.51
CA ALA A 110 6.99 11.09 -7.20
C ALA A 110 6.18 11.78 -6.09
N ALA A 111 5.54 12.92 -6.41
CA ALA A 111 4.74 13.67 -5.44
C ALA A 111 3.52 12.87 -4.94
N GLU A 112 2.85 12.09 -5.80
CA GLU A 112 1.73 11.22 -5.40
C GLU A 112 2.18 10.15 -4.40
N LEU A 113 3.36 9.55 -4.65
CA LEU A 113 3.97 8.59 -3.72
C LEU A 113 4.26 9.24 -2.37
N VAL A 114 4.79 10.46 -2.36
CA VAL A 114 5.14 11.18 -1.12
C VAL A 114 3.89 11.60 -0.36
N ASP A 115 2.85 12.13 -1.01
CA ASP A 115 1.56 12.45 -0.37
C ASP A 115 1.02 11.25 0.41
N VAL A 116 0.96 10.10 -0.27
CA VAL A 116 0.44 8.87 0.34
C VAL A 116 1.39 8.31 1.41
N TRP A 117 2.70 8.53 1.29
CA TRP A 117 3.66 8.24 2.36
C TRP A 117 3.42 9.10 3.58
N VAL A 118 3.19 10.41 3.43
CA VAL A 118 2.86 11.33 4.53
C VAL A 118 1.57 10.89 5.22
N GLU A 119 0.50 10.61 4.46
CA GLU A 119 -0.75 10.11 5.02
C GLU A 119 -0.54 8.83 5.83
N ALA A 120 0.21 7.86 5.27
CA ALA A 120 0.51 6.60 5.94
C ALA A 120 1.37 6.81 7.20
N TRP A 121 2.32 7.74 7.17
CA TRP A 121 3.19 8.09 8.29
C TRP A 121 2.42 8.73 9.44
N ASP A 122 1.42 9.56 9.14
CA ASP A 122 0.60 10.27 10.12
C ASP A 122 -0.43 9.39 10.82
N ARG A 123 -0.74 8.21 10.28
CA ARG A 123 -1.60 7.20 10.92
C ARG A 123 -0.99 6.57 12.18
N GLY A 124 0.25 6.94 12.53
CA GLY A 124 0.85 6.72 13.85
C GLY A 124 1.99 5.69 13.87
N ALA A 125 2.57 5.48 15.06
CA ALA A 125 3.83 4.74 15.24
C ALA A 125 3.84 3.35 14.60
N LYS A 126 2.74 2.59 14.71
CA LYS A 126 2.63 1.24 14.11
C LYS A 126 2.78 1.27 12.59
N TRP A 127 2.24 2.29 11.92
CA TRP A 127 2.38 2.45 10.47
C TRP A 127 3.81 2.80 10.09
N ARG A 128 4.44 3.74 10.82
CA ARG A 128 5.85 4.11 10.63
C ARG A 128 6.77 2.90 10.73
N THR A 129 6.60 2.06 11.76
CA THR A 129 7.37 0.82 11.92
C THR A 129 7.16 -0.15 10.75
N CYS A 130 5.91 -0.33 10.29
CA CYS A 130 5.62 -1.15 9.12
C CYS A 130 6.28 -0.61 7.85
N LEU A 131 6.19 0.70 7.58
CA LEU A 131 6.80 1.34 6.42
C LEU A 131 8.32 1.17 6.41
N LEU A 132 8.99 1.49 7.51
CA LEU A 132 10.44 1.37 7.62
C LEU A 132 10.92 -0.08 7.50
N ARG A 133 10.23 -1.03 8.14
CA ARG A 133 10.56 -2.46 8.05
C ARG A 133 10.33 -3.02 6.64
N ALA A 134 9.27 -2.59 5.96
CA ALA A 134 9.03 -2.99 4.59
C ALA A 134 10.10 -2.41 3.66
N LYS A 135 10.38 -1.10 3.80
CA LYS A 135 11.40 -0.40 3.03
C LYS A 135 12.76 -1.05 3.18
N SER A 136 13.19 -1.43 4.38
CA SER A 136 14.48 -2.08 4.61
C SER A 136 14.63 -3.45 3.93
N ARG A 137 13.52 -4.08 3.52
CA ARG A 137 13.49 -5.37 2.80
C ARG A 137 13.40 -5.21 1.28
N LEU A 138 13.24 -3.98 0.78
CA LEU A 138 13.23 -3.71 -0.66
C LEU A 138 14.67 -3.70 -1.22
N PRO A 139 14.84 -3.99 -2.53
CA PRO A 139 16.11 -3.78 -3.23
C PRO A 139 16.67 -2.37 -2.99
N VAL A 140 18.00 -2.22 -3.00
CA VAL A 140 18.65 -0.95 -2.65
C VAL A 140 18.26 0.19 -3.60
N GLU A 141 18.09 -0.12 -4.87
CA GLU A 141 17.71 0.81 -5.93
C GLU A 141 16.30 1.36 -5.67
N ILE A 142 15.39 0.51 -5.21
CA ILE A 142 14.02 0.92 -4.87
C ILE A 142 14.00 1.76 -3.60
N ARG A 143 14.81 1.41 -2.60
CA ARG A 143 14.96 2.22 -1.38
C ARG A 143 15.45 3.63 -1.71
N GLN A 144 16.47 3.73 -2.54
CA GLN A 144 17.03 5.00 -3.01
C GLN A 144 16.01 5.82 -3.80
N ARG A 145 15.18 5.19 -4.63
CA ARG A 145 14.08 5.89 -5.33
C ARG A 145 13.05 6.47 -4.37
N ILE A 146 12.66 5.73 -3.32
CA ILE A 146 11.76 6.26 -2.27
C ILE A 146 12.42 7.43 -1.55
N ASP A 147 13.68 7.29 -1.15
CA ASP A 147 14.43 8.33 -0.46
C ASP A 147 14.55 9.60 -1.32
N SER A 148 14.91 9.44 -2.60
CA SER A 148 15.03 10.54 -3.55
C SER A 148 13.69 11.23 -3.79
N ALA A 149 12.60 10.47 -3.91
CA ALA A 149 11.25 11.01 -4.04
C ALA A 149 10.86 11.84 -2.81
N ILE A 150 11.10 11.31 -1.60
CA ILE A 150 10.83 12.05 -0.35
C ILE A 150 11.69 13.31 -0.27
N VAL A 151 13.00 13.24 -0.55
CA VAL A 151 13.89 14.41 -0.55
C VAL A 151 13.39 15.48 -1.52
N SER A 152 12.94 15.08 -2.71
CA SER A 152 12.53 16.00 -3.76
C SER A 152 11.17 16.65 -3.51
N CYS A 153 10.21 15.93 -2.90
CA CYS A 153 8.82 16.37 -2.83
C CYS A 153 8.30 16.64 -1.40
N CYS A 154 9.04 16.33 -0.32
CA CYS A 154 8.51 16.47 1.04
C CYS A 154 8.17 17.91 1.45
N ALA A 155 8.84 18.90 0.85
CA ALA A 155 8.59 20.31 1.11
C ALA A 155 7.15 20.71 0.72
N ASP A 156 6.59 20.11 -0.34
CA ASP A 156 5.21 20.37 -0.79
C ASP A 156 4.14 19.96 0.24
N PHE A 157 4.53 19.18 1.25
CA PHE A 157 3.67 18.67 2.31
C PHE A 157 4.04 19.19 3.71
N ASP A 158 4.78 20.29 3.77
CA ASP A 158 5.30 20.90 5.00
C ASP A 158 6.11 19.90 5.85
N ARG A 159 6.90 19.03 5.19
CA ARG A 159 7.72 18.00 5.83
C ARG A 159 9.20 18.16 5.49
N THR A 160 10.02 17.54 6.32
CA THR A 160 11.45 17.32 6.06
C THR A 160 11.74 15.84 5.81
N PRO A 161 12.82 15.47 5.11
CA PRO A 161 13.15 14.06 4.87
C PRO A 161 13.29 13.26 6.17
N THR A 162 13.94 13.84 7.18
CA THR A 162 14.13 13.22 8.50
C THR A 162 12.82 13.01 9.24
N SER A 163 11.84 13.92 9.10
CA SER A 163 10.51 13.76 9.70
C SER A 163 9.72 12.58 9.11
N LEU A 164 10.09 12.11 7.91
CA LEU A 164 9.48 11.00 7.17
C LEU A 164 10.32 9.72 7.18
N GLY A 165 11.35 9.67 8.03
CA GLY A 165 12.18 8.47 8.24
C GLY A 165 13.28 8.27 7.19
N VAL A 166 13.66 9.31 6.46
CA VAL A 166 14.86 9.33 5.61
C VAL A 166 16.04 9.78 6.46
N ALA A 167 17.12 9.00 6.46
CA ALA A 167 18.34 9.39 7.15
C ALA A 167 18.92 10.66 6.48
N PRO A 168 19.59 11.56 7.24
CA PRO A 168 20.34 12.65 6.64
C PRO A 168 21.34 12.08 5.62
N LEU A 169 21.47 12.74 4.47
CA LEU A 169 22.57 12.43 3.54
C LEU A 169 23.89 12.62 4.30
N ASP A 170 24.71 11.57 4.34
CA ASP A 170 26.05 11.67 4.91
C ASP A 170 26.92 12.50 3.96
N PRO A 171 27.40 13.69 4.34
CA PRO A 171 28.20 14.55 3.46
C PRO A 171 29.54 13.89 3.05
N ALA A 172 29.90 12.74 3.63
CA ALA A 172 31.12 12.00 3.31
C ALA A 172 30.93 10.83 2.31
N SER A 173 29.72 10.59 1.79
CA SER A 173 29.50 9.53 0.80
C SER A 173 29.99 9.95 -0.59
N PRO A 174 30.91 9.23 -1.26
CA PRO A 174 31.53 9.67 -2.53
C PRO A 174 30.60 9.69 -3.76
N ALA A 175 29.31 9.44 -3.60
CA ALA A 175 28.38 9.24 -4.71
C ALA A 175 27.70 10.53 -5.23
N ASP A 176 27.79 11.65 -4.52
CA ASP A 176 27.08 12.89 -4.88
C ASP A 176 27.95 13.92 -5.65
N LEU A 177 29.03 13.47 -6.29
CA LEU A 177 29.83 14.27 -7.22
C LEU A 177 29.86 13.63 -8.61
N ALA A 178 28.71 13.43 -9.23
CA ALA A 178 28.62 13.33 -10.69
C ALA A 178 27.19 13.60 -11.18
N SER A 179 27.09 14.71 -11.92
CA SER A 179 26.07 15.11 -12.89
C SER A 179 25.42 13.95 -13.67
#